data_AF-A0A1I1XE38-F1
#
_entry.id   AF-A0A1I1XE38-F1
#
_cell.length_a   1.000
_cell.length_b   1.000
_cell.length_c   1.000
_cell.angle_alpha   90.00
_cell.angle_beta   90.00
_cell.angle_gamma   90.00
#
_symmetry.space_group_name_H-M   'P 1'
#
loop_
_entity.id
_entity.type
_entity.pdbx_description
1 polymer ?
#
loop_
_entity_poly.entity_id
_entity_poly.type
_entity_poly.pdbx_seq_one_letter_code
_entity_poly.pdbx_strand_id
1 'polypeptide(L)'
;MQQPGRGRAFALSEALRQLLEARQEKLAERLIDQCSSELVRQISESPIASLNARLAYLLKSRLRRRPTPGEHGMHSAAALLVGVFNVWCREGRRASVRSVLRELGRADLHALREERELDPEVVSMLHEFDARA
;
A
#
# COMPACT_ATOMS: atom_id res chain seq x y z
N MET A 1 7.21 -24.47 2.03
CA MET A 1 7.21 -23.36 3.01
C MET A 1 6.50 -22.17 2.36
N GLN A 2 5.21 -22.02 2.61
CA GLN A 2 4.41 -20.91 2.06
C GLN A 2 4.81 -19.64 2.82
N GLN A 3 5.31 -18.61 2.14
CA GLN A 3 5.53 -17.32 2.79
C GLN A 3 4.17 -16.61 2.91
N PRO A 4 3.61 -16.42 4.12
CA PRO A 4 2.56 -15.43 4.29
C PRO A 4 3.13 -14.07 3.85
N GLY A 5 2.35 -13.27 3.11
CA GLY A 5 2.76 -11.92 2.74
C GLY A 5 3.27 -11.16 3.96
N ARG A 6 4.32 -10.34 3.77
CA ARG A 6 5.08 -9.69 4.85
C ARG A 6 4.24 -8.69 5.67
N GLY A 7 3.02 -8.40 5.24
CA GLY A 7 1.99 -7.69 6.00
C GLY A 7 1.69 -6.30 5.43
N ARG A 8 0.59 -5.70 5.90
CA ARG A 8 0.06 -4.41 5.42
C ARG A 8 1.11 -3.29 5.30
N ALA A 9 1.97 -3.12 6.31
CA ALA A 9 2.98 -2.06 6.31
C ALA A 9 4.04 -2.30 5.24
N PHE A 10 4.40 -3.56 4.99
CA PHE A 10 5.35 -3.93 3.94
C PHE A 10 4.75 -3.69 2.55
N ALA A 11 3.50 -4.12 2.33
CA ALA A 11 2.79 -3.89 1.08
C ALA A 11 2.62 -2.38 0.77
N LEU A 12 2.27 -1.56 1.77
CA LEU A 12 2.18 -0.11 1.61
C LEU A 12 3.55 0.53 1.36
N SER A 13 4.61 0.04 2.01
CA SER A 13 5.98 0.52 1.75
C SER A 13 6.41 0.21 0.31
N GLU A 14 6.09 -0.99 -0.17
CA GLU A 14 6.34 -1.41 -1.55
C GLU A 14 5.53 -0.58 -2.55
N ALA A 15 4.25 -0.29 -2.25
CA ALA A 15 3.42 0.59 -3.06
C ALA A 15 4.04 2.00 -3.14
N LEU A 16 4.41 2.58 -2.00
CA LEU A 16 5.03 3.91 -1.93
C LEU A 16 6.36 3.97 -2.69
N ARG A 17 7.21 2.95 -2.56
CA ARG A 17 8.45 2.84 -3.32
C ARG A 17 8.18 2.91 -4.83
N GLN A 18 7.24 2.10 -5.32
CA GLN A 18 6.89 2.05 -6.74
C GLN A 18 6.19 3.31 -7.26
N LEU A 19 5.45 4.02 -6.41
CA LEU A 19 4.88 5.34 -6.74
C LEU A 19 5.99 6.38 -6.91
N LEU A 20 6.96 6.41 -5.99
CA LEU A 20 8.07 7.36 -6.05
C LEU A 20 9.01 7.09 -7.23
N GLU A 21 9.28 5.83 -7.56
CA GLU A 21 10.08 5.44 -8.73
C GLU A 21 9.40 5.84 -10.04
N ALA A 22 8.08 5.75 -10.10
CA ALA A 22 7.29 6.16 -11.25
C ALA A 22 6.98 7.66 -11.31
N ARG A 23 7.55 8.47 -10.41
CA ARG A 23 7.28 9.92 -10.30
C ARG A 23 5.77 10.23 -10.14
N GLN A 24 5.09 9.41 -9.34
CA GLN A 24 3.70 9.60 -8.94
C GLN A 24 3.62 10.18 -7.53
N GLU A 25 4.35 11.27 -7.28
CA GLU A 25 4.50 11.89 -5.95
C GLU A 25 3.15 12.27 -5.35
N LYS A 26 2.25 12.84 -6.16
CA LYS A 26 0.91 13.24 -5.70
C LYS A 26 0.11 12.04 -5.18
N LEU A 27 0.25 10.88 -5.81
CA LEU A 27 -0.44 9.66 -5.39
C LEU A 27 0.21 9.08 -4.13
N ALA A 28 1.56 9.12 -4.04
CA ALA A 28 2.29 8.71 -2.85
C ALA A 28 1.93 9.57 -1.62
N GLU A 29 1.87 10.89 -1.79
CA GLU A 29 1.49 11.82 -0.73
C GLU A 29 0.05 11.58 -0.26
N ARG A 30 -0.90 11.43 -1.19
CA ARG A 30 -2.29 11.09 -0.86
C ARG A 30 -2.41 9.77 -0.11
N LEU A 31 -1.64 8.75 -0.50
CA LEU A 31 -1.63 7.46 0.19
C LEU A 31 -1.15 7.62 1.63
N ILE A 32 -0.04 8.34 1.85
CA ILE A 32 0.49 8.60 3.20
C ILE A 32 -0.50 9.42 4.04
N ASP A 33 -1.19 10.40 3.44
CA ASP A 33 -2.13 11.26 4.15
C ASP A 33 -3.38 10.52 4.66
N GLN A 34 -3.75 9.42 4.01
CA GLN A 34 -4.87 8.56 4.43
C GLN A 34 -4.47 7.54 5.51
N CYS A 35 -3.18 7.20 5.63
CA CYS A 35 -2.70 6.29 6.67
C CYS A 35 -2.88 6.90 8.06
N SER A 36 -3.23 6.09 9.07
CA SER A 36 -3.10 6.49 10.49
C SER A 36 -1.63 6.71 10.87
N SER A 37 -1.35 7.50 11.91
CA SER A 37 0.06 7.76 12.28
C SER A 37 0.76 6.51 12.79
N GLU A 38 0.02 5.59 13.42
CA GLU A 38 0.52 4.27 13.77
C GLU A 38 1.01 3.52 12.53
N LEU A 39 0.22 3.52 11.45
CA LEU A 39 0.57 2.85 10.21
C LEU A 39 1.74 3.55 9.51
N VAL A 40 1.78 4.89 9.48
CA VAL A 40 2.94 5.65 8.96
C VAL A 40 4.20 5.30 9.73
N ARG A 41 4.12 5.14 11.05
CA ARG A 41 5.25 4.70 11.88
C ARG A 41 5.70 3.29 11.52
N GLN A 42 4.78 2.34 11.40
CA GLN A 42 5.08 0.96 10.96
C GLN A 42 5.75 0.92 9.57
N ILE A 43 5.28 1.74 8.63
CA ILE A 43 5.89 1.87 7.30
C ILE A 43 7.32 2.44 7.41
N SER A 44 7.53 3.45 8.27
CA SER A 44 8.84 4.11 8.45
C SER A 44 9.90 3.19 9.06
N GLU A 45 9.48 2.17 9.79
CA GLU A 45 10.33 1.14 10.39
C GLU A 45 10.61 -0.03 9.42
N SER A 46 9.99 -0.03 8.23
CA SER A 46 10.18 -1.09 7.24
C SER A 46 11.56 -1.05 6.58
N PRO A 47 12.11 -2.22 6.16
CA PRO A 47 13.36 -2.26 5.38
C PRO A 47 13.28 -1.51 4.04
N ILE A 48 12.09 -1.42 3.44
CA ILE A 48 11.89 -0.68 2.19
C ILE A 48 12.07 0.83 2.43
N ALA A 49 11.48 1.35 3.50
CA ALA A 49 11.59 2.75 3.85
C ALA A 49 13.04 3.13 4.23
N SER A 50 13.76 2.27 4.96
CA SER A 50 15.15 2.56 5.34
C SER A 50 16.10 2.63 4.16
N LEU A 51 15.87 1.84 3.11
CA LEU A 51 16.68 1.81 1.90
C LEU A 51 16.31 2.90 0.87
N ASN A 52 15.18 3.58 1.05
CA ASN A 52 14.72 4.63 0.15
C ASN A 52 14.72 5.99 0.85
N ALA A 53 15.78 6.77 0.63
CA ALA A 53 15.97 8.07 1.29
C ALA A 53 14.80 9.06 1.06
N ARG A 54 14.17 9.02 -0.12
CA ARG A 54 13.02 9.88 -0.45
C ARG A 54 11.79 9.47 0.33
N LEU A 55 11.50 8.17 0.40
CA LEU A 55 10.41 7.62 1.19
C LEU A 55 10.61 7.92 2.68
N ALA A 56 11.82 7.67 3.21
CA ALA A 56 12.15 7.98 4.59
C ALA A 56 11.95 9.46 4.92
N TYR A 57 12.36 10.36 4.03
CA TYR A 57 12.16 11.80 4.21
C TYR A 57 10.67 12.16 4.25
N LEU A 58 9.87 11.65 3.30
CA LEU A 58 8.43 11.90 3.25
C LEU A 58 7.74 11.43 4.53
N LEU A 59 7.99 10.21 4.98
CA LEU A 59 7.38 9.64 6.19
C LEU A 59 7.77 10.45 7.45
N LYS A 60 9.06 10.80 7.60
CA LYS A 60 9.52 11.64 8.71
C LYS A 60 8.88 13.03 8.69
N SER A 61 8.75 13.63 7.51
CA SER A 61 8.12 14.95 7.37
C SER A 61 6.65 14.92 7.78
N ARG A 62 5.94 13.85 7.45
CA ARG A 62 4.52 13.65 7.80
C ARG A 62 4.34 13.39 9.29
N LEU A 63 5.16 12.53 9.89
CA LEU A 63 5.14 12.27 11.34
C LEU A 63 5.39 13.54 12.18
N ARG A 64 6.26 14.45 11.71
CA ARG A 64 6.52 15.73 12.39
C ARG A 64 5.38 16.72 12.29
N ARG A 65 4.57 16.66 11.22
CA ARG A 65 3.52 17.65 10.92
C ARG A 65 2.15 17.29 11.49
N ARG A 66 1.94 16.08 12.03
CA ARG A 66 0.65 15.66 12.59
C ARG A 66 0.55 15.95 14.09
N PRO A 67 -0.32 16.88 14.52
CA PRO A 67 -0.66 17.03 15.93
C PRO A 67 -1.73 15.99 16.30
N THR A 68 -1.44 15.06 17.20
CA THR A 68 -2.43 14.13 17.76
C THR A 68 -3.08 14.84 18.97
N PRO A 69 -4.42 14.95 19.08
CA PRO A 69 -5.31 13.81 19.31
C PRO A 69 -6.61 13.80 18.47
N GLY A 70 -7.07 12.60 18.08
CA GLY A 70 -8.35 12.37 17.38
C GLY A 70 -8.26 11.72 15.99
N GLU A 71 -7.18 10.99 15.68
CA GLU A 71 -6.88 10.53 14.32
C GLU A 71 -7.94 9.59 13.71
N HIS A 72 -8.48 10.02 12.56
CA HIS A 72 -9.35 9.24 11.67
C HIS A 72 -8.58 8.76 10.43
N GLY A 73 -7.43 8.10 10.63
CA GLY A 73 -6.66 7.51 9.53
C GLY A 73 -7.08 6.06 9.30
N MET A 74 -7.02 5.59 8.05
CA MET A 74 -7.30 4.20 7.74
C MET A 74 -6.16 3.31 8.24
N HIS A 75 -6.53 2.23 8.95
CA HIS A 75 -5.60 1.17 9.37
C HIS A 75 -5.60 -0.03 8.39
N SER A 76 -6.56 -0.07 7.46
CA SER A 76 -6.71 -1.12 6.46
C SER A 76 -5.88 -0.80 5.23
N ALA A 77 -4.95 -1.69 4.85
CA ALA A 77 -4.22 -1.55 3.60
C ALA A 77 -5.14 -1.75 2.39
N ALA A 78 -6.19 -2.56 2.50
CA ALA A 78 -7.11 -2.83 1.41
C ALA A 78 -7.74 -1.55 0.86
N ALA A 79 -8.46 -0.82 1.71
CA ALA A 79 -9.14 0.42 1.32
C ALA A 79 -8.16 1.49 0.80
N LEU A 80 -6.98 1.60 1.42
CA LEU A 80 -5.92 2.51 0.98
C LEU A 80 -5.38 2.19 -0.42
N LEU A 81 -5.33 0.91 -0.79
CA LEU A 81 -4.75 0.45 -2.05
C LEU A 81 -5.73 0.46 -3.23
N VAL A 82 -7.05 0.46 -2.99
CA VAL A 82 -8.06 0.48 -4.07
C VAL A 82 -7.79 1.58 -5.08
N GLY A 83 -7.64 2.83 -4.62
CA GLY A 83 -7.40 3.98 -5.49
C GLY A 83 -6.08 3.86 -6.27
N VAL A 84 -5.03 3.32 -5.64
CA VAL A 84 -3.71 3.13 -6.26
C VAL A 84 -3.78 2.05 -7.33
N PHE A 85 -4.39 0.91 -7.03
CA PHE A 85 -4.53 -0.20 -7.96
C PHE A 85 -5.36 0.16 -9.17
N ASN A 86 -6.46 0.88 -8.96
CA ASN A 86 -7.31 1.33 -10.07
C ASN A 86 -6.57 2.29 -10.99
N VAL A 87 -5.76 3.22 -10.45
CA VAL A 87 -4.91 4.11 -11.27
C VAL A 87 -3.87 3.30 -12.04
N TRP A 88 -3.14 2.42 -11.37
CA TRP A 88 -2.12 1.59 -12.02
C TRP A 88 -2.67 0.65 -13.08
N CYS A 89 -3.84 0.08 -12.86
CA CYS A 89 -4.52 -0.75 -13.83
C CYS A 89 -4.85 0.04 -15.10
N ARG A 90 -5.45 1.23 -14.97
CA ARG A 90 -5.74 2.14 -16.10
C ARG A 90 -4.47 2.57 -16.85
N GLU A 91 -3.35 2.71 -16.14
CA GLU A 91 -2.04 3.04 -16.72
C GLU A 91 -1.29 1.82 -17.29
N GLY A 92 -1.86 0.61 -17.20
CA GLY A 92 -1.23 -0.63 -17.67
C GLY A 92 -0.11 -1.17 -16.77
N ARG A 93 0.05 -0.65 -15.55
CA ARG A 93 1.07 -1.02 -14.56
C ARG A 93 0.72 -2.28 -13.76
N ARG A 94 0.33 -3.34 -14.47
CA ARG A 94 -0.14 -4.61 -13.92
C ARG A 94 0.90 -5.35 -13.06
N ALA A 95 2.18 -5.22 -13.43
CA ALA A 95 3.28 -5.78 -12.65
C ALA A 95 3.41 -5.11 -11.27
N SER A 96 3.14 -3.79 -11.20
CA SER A 96 3.15 -3.05 -9.94
C SER A 96 2.06 -3.51 -8.99
N VAL A 97 0.85 -3.70 -9.52
CA VAL A 97 -0.29 -4.27 -8.77
C VAL A 97 0.09 -5.65 -8.20
N ARG A 98 0.56 -6.58 -9.05
CA ARG A 98 0.95 -7.93 -8.61
C ARG A 98 2.06 -7.93 -7.56
N SER A 99 3.04 -7.03 -7.68
CA SER A 99 4.12 -6.90 -6.69
C SER A 99 3.54 -6.58 -5.31
N VAL A 100 2.65 -5.59 -5.22
CA VAL A 100 2.03 -5.20 -3.95
C VAL A 100 1.10 -6.29 -3.42
N LEU A 101 0.28 -6.89 -4.29
CA LEU A 101 -0.62 -8.00 -3.90
C LEU A 101 0.12 -9.17 -3.26
N ARG A 102 1.32 -9.50 -3.76
CA ARG A 102 2.15 -10.57 -3.21
C ARG A 102 2.59 -10.31 -1.77
N GLU A 103 2.75 -9.05 -1.38
CA GLU A 103 3.21 -8.68 -0.03
C GLU A 103 2.07 -8.60 0.99
N LEU A 104 0.81 -8.57 0.54
CA LEU A 104 -0.36 -8.51 1.40
C LEU A 104 -0.61 -9.84 2.12
N GLY A 105 -1.07 -9.75 3.36
CA GLY A 105 -1.53 -10.91 4.12
C GLY A 105 -2.89 -11.39 3.65
N ARG A 106 -3.27 -12.61 4.03
CA ARG A 106 -4.57 -13.21 3.67
C ARG A 106 -5.77 -12.33 4.07
N ALA A 107 -5.72 -11.71 5.25
CA ALA A 107 -6.79 -10.84 5.73
C ALA A 107 -6.96 -9.59 4.84
N ASP A 108 -5.86 -8.95 4.43
CA ASP A 108 -5.90 -7.77 3.56
C ASP A 108 -6.32 -8.14 2.13
N LEU A 109 -5.88 -9.30 1.62
CA LEU A 109 -6.31 -9.82 0.32
C LEU A 109 -7.81 -10.13 0.30
N HIS A 110 -8.34 -10.68 1.40
CA HIS A 110 -9.77 -10.92 1.54
C HIS A 110 -10.53 -9.59 1.63
N ALA A 111 -10.07 -8.65 2.46
CA ALA A 111 -10.68 -7.32 2.58
C ALA A 111 -10.74 -6.58 1.23
N LEU A 112 -9.69 -6.68 0.40
CA LEU A 112 -9.69 -6.09 -0.95
C LEU A 112 -10.80 -6.62 -1.86
N ARG A 113 -11.27 -7.86 -1.66
CA ARG A 113 -12.34 -8.44 -2.50
C ARG A 113 -13.71 -7.87 -2.16
N GLU A 114 -13.89 -7.51 -0.91
CA GLU A 114 -15.12 -6.90 -0.43
C GLU A 114 -15.23 -5.42 -0.86
N GLU A 115 -14.14 -4.83 -1.37
CA GLU A 115 -14.12 -3.45 -1.88
C GLU A 115 -14.84 -3.35 -3.23
N ARG A 116 -16.02 -2.72 -3.20
CA ARG A 116 -16.91 -2.59 -4.37
C ARG A 116 -16.35 -1.69 -5.48
N GLU A 117 -15.42 -0.81 -5.15
CA GLU A 117 -14.81 0.13 -6.10
C GLU A 117 -13.56 -0.44 -6.80
N LEU A 118 -13.18 -1.68 -6.49
CA LEU A 118 -11.99 -2.29 -7.07
C LEU A 118 -12.19 -2.61 -8.57
N ASP A 119 -11.20 -2.26 -9.39
CA ASP A 119 -11.23 -2.52 -10.83
C ASP A 119 -11.34 -4.04 -11.11
N PRO A 120 -12.23 -4.48 -12.04
CA PRO A 120 -12.41 -5.90 -12.37
C PRO A 120 -11.12 -6.61 -12.77
N GLU A 121 -10.16 -5.91 -13.39
CA GLU A 121 -8.88 -6.49 -13.75
C GLU A 121 -8.02 -6.75 -12.51
N VAL A 122 -8.09 -5.88 -11.50
CA VAL A 122 -7.42 -6.08 -10.21
C VAL A 122 -8.06 -7.24 -9.44
N VAL A 123 -9.39 -7.39 -9.51
CA VAL A 123 -10.10 -8.57 -8.99
C VAL A 123 -9.60 -9.85 -9.67
N SER A 124 -9.47 -9.84 -11.01
CA SER A 124 -8.90 -10.97 -11.74
C SER A 124 -7.48 -11.31 -11.29
N MET A 125 -6.63 -10.29 -11.04
CA MET A 125 -5.26 -10.49 -10.53
C MET A 125 -5.26 -11.04 -9.09
N LEU A 126 -6.19 -10.60 -8.24
CA LEU A 126 -6.32 -11.11 -6.86
C LEU A 126 -6.56 -12.62 -6.82
N HIS A 127 -7.31 -13.17 -7.77
CA HIS A 127 -7.57 -14.62 -7.85
C HIS A 127 -6.29 -15.45 -8.11
N GLU A 128 -5.26 -14.88 -8.76
CA GLU A 128 -3.97 -15.57 -8.97
C GLU A 128 -3.27 -15.91 -7.64
N PHE A 129 -3.57 -15.16 -6.58
CA PHE A 129 -2.96 -15.32 -5.26
C PHE A 129 -3.78 -16.24 -4.34
N ASP A 130 -5.01 -16.62 -4.71
CA ASP A 130 -5.77 -17.66 -4.02
C ASP A 130 -5.31 -19.06 -4.40
N ALA A 131 -5.10 -19.31 -5.69
CA ALA A 131 -4.79 -20.64 -6.22
C ALA A 131 -3.41 -21.16 -5.79
N ARG A 132 -2.61 -20.31 -5.13
CA ARG A 132 -1.28 -20.60 -4.59
C ARG A 132 -1.27 -20.80 -3.07
N ALA A 133 -2.43 -20.71 -2.41
CA ALA A 133 -2.58 -20.77 -0.96
C ALA A 133 -2.80 -22.20 -0.42
#